data_AF-A0A8T4BAH2-F1
#
_entry.id   AF-A0A8T4BAH2-F1
#
_cell.length_a   1.000
_cell.length_b   1.000
_cell.length_c   1.000
_cell.angle_alpha   90.00
_cell.angle_beta   90.00
_cell.angle_gamma   90.00
#
_symmetry.space_group_name_H-M   'P 1'
#
loop_
_entity.id
_entity.type
_entity.pdbx_description
1 polymer ?
#
loop_
_entity_poly.entity_id
_entity_poly.type
_entity_poly.pdbx_seq_one_letter_code
_entity_poly.pdbx_strand_id
1 'polypeptide(L)'
;MGRSVKSAKSSIKETYQLMDSLQETVRNDIKSNISSFEESLRTRLIDAENAIIESSRAREAMVAGIITMRKSIEKAQRKFSRNNNVEDLRTTLLEVAKDISRLKLANDKISDSISMVLHPNMSAVEAVEKFAFDLQRFAGSWERIGREIDQSISELCDDQEPSELVELEAFISKQGYDKLIQSQEDSKPSGVESE
;
A
#
# COMPACT_ATOMS: atom_id res chain seq x y z
N MET A 1 -41.75 -20.21 -7.12
CA MET A 1 -41.28 -20.70 -5.80
C MET A 1 -41.59 -19.60 -4.79
N GLY A 2 -42.54 -19.82 -3.88
CA GLY A 2 -42.98 -18.77 -2.96
C GLY A 2 -41.85 -18.26 -2.06
N ARG A 3 -41.66 -16.94 -2.03
CA ARG A 3 -40.71 -16.25 -1.15
C ARG A 3 -41.14 -16.41 0.30
N SER A 4 -40.66 -17.45 0.97
CA SER A 4 -40.91 -17.61 2.40
C SER A 4 -40.07 -16.62 3.21
N VAL A 5 -40.58 -16.17 4.35
CA VAL A 5 -39.83 -15.38 5.35
C VAL A 5 -38.52 -16.06 5.74
N LYS A 6 -38.50 -17.41 5.76
CA LYS A 6 -37.29 -18.20 6.03
C LYS A 6 -36.23 -18.01 4.96
N SER A 7 -36.62 -17.97 3.69
CA SER A 7 -35.71 -17.72 2.56
C SER A 7 -35.10 -16.32 2.66
N ALA A 8 -35.93 -15.30 2.87
CA ALA A 8 -35.48 -13.91 3.02
C ALA A 8 -34.49 -13.75 4.19
N LYS A 9 -34.76 -14.38 5.34
CA LYS A 9 -33.85 -14.38 6.49
C LYS A 9 -32.51 -15.06 6.20
N SER A 10 -32.49 -16.11 5.38
CA SER A 10 -31.24 -16.76 4.94
C SER A 10 -30.43 -15.82 4.05
N SER A 11 -31.06 -15.24 3.02
CA SER A 11 -30.39 -14.32 2.10
C SER A 11 -29.85 -13.08 2.80
N ILE A 12 -30.60 -12.49 3.75
CA ILE A 12 -30.10 -11.38 4.58
C ILE A 12 -28.84 -11.77 5.34
N LYS A 13 -28.79 -12.99 5.91
CA LYS A 13 -27.60 -13.50 6.61
C LYS A 13 -26.43 -13.63 5.65
N GLU A 14 -26.65 -14.09 4.42
CA GLU A 14 -25.62 -14.15 3.38
C GLU A 14 -25.11 -12.75 3.00
N THR A 15 -26.00 -11.75 2.88
CA THR A 15 -25.60 -10.35 2.67
C THR A 15 -24.72 -9.82 3.81
N TYR A 16 -25.04 -10.14 5.07
CA TYR A 16 -24.17 -9.78 6.20
C TYR A 16 -22.80 -10.45 6.12
N GLN A 17 -22.72 -11.70 5.65
CA GLN A 17 -21.43 -12.37 5.45
C GLN A 17 -20.58 -11.69 4.36
N LEU A 18 -21.20 -11.19 3.29
CA LEU A 18 -20.51 -10.38 2.28
C LEU A 18 -19.98 -9.07 2.87
N MET A 19 -20.77 -8.41 3.71
CA MET A 19 -20.34 -7.20 4.43
C MET A 19 -19.14 -7.47 5.34
N ASP A 20 -19.19 -8.55 6.14
CA ASP A 20 -18.07 -8.95 7.02
C ASP A 20 -16.81 -9.25 6.20
N SER A 21 -16.96 -9.95 5.07
CA SER A 21 -15.86 -10.26 4.15
C SER A 21 -15.24 -9.00 3.54
N LEU A 22 -16.05 -8.02 3.13
CA LEU A 22 -15.58 -6.73 2.64
C LEU A 22 -14.77 -6.01 3.71
N GLN A 23 -15.28 -5.91 4.95
CA GLN A 23 -14.59 -5.24 6.05
C GLN A 23 -13.25 -5.90 6.37
N GLU A 24 -13.22 -7.23 6.42
CA GLU A 24 -11.99 -7.99 6.65
C GLU A 24 -10.97 -7.77 5.52
N THR A 25 -11.42 -7.83 4.27
CA THR A 25 -10.56 -7.64 3.09
C THR A 25 -9.94 -6.24 3.10
N VAL A 26 -10.75 -5.19 3.26
CA VAL A 26 -10.29 -3.79 3.36
C VAL A 26 -9.25 -3.63 4.47
N ARG A 27 -9.54 -4.19 5.65
CA ARG A 27 -8.65 -4.09 6.80
C ARG A 27 -7.31 -4.77 6.55
N ASN A 28 -7.33 -5.96 6.00
CA ASN A 28 -6.12 -6.75 5.73
C ASN A 28 -5.27 -6.11 4.64
N ASP A 29 -5.90 -5.65 3.56
CA ASP A 29 -5.22 -4.98 2.45
C ASP A 29 -4.54 -3.67 2.90
N ILE A 30 -5.26 -2.81 3.62
CA ILE A 30 -4.70 -1.56 4.17
C ILE A 30 -3.56 -1.86 5.13
N LYS A 31 -3.76 -2.80 6.06
CA LYS A 31 -2.72 -3.17 7.02
C LYS A 31 -1.47 -3.68 6.32
N SER A 32 -1.64 -4.59 5.36
CA SER A 32 -0.52 -5.14 4.58
C SER A 32 0.22 -4.04 3.81
N ASN A 33 -0.53 -3.14 3.16
CA ASN A 33 0.08 -2.07 2.36
C ASN A 33 0.86 -1.08 3.23
N ILE A 34 0.32 -0.70 4.39
CA ILE A 34 1.01 0.16 5.36
C ILE A 34 2.29 -0.53 5.83
N SER A 35 2.22 -1.81 6.23
CA SER A 35 3.40 -2.54 6.69
C SER A 35 4.49 -2.61 5.61
N SER A 36 4.14 -2.91 4.35
CA SER A 36 5.10 -2.93 3.25
C SER A 36 5.68 -1.55 2.94
N PHE A 37 4.88 -0.49 3.04
CA PHE A 37 5.35 0.89 2.85
C PHE A 37 6.34 1.31 3.96
N GLU A 38 5.99 1.06 5.22
CA GLU A 38 6.87 1.34 6.36
C GLU A 38 8.17 0.56 6.28
N GLU A 39 8.11 -0.73 5.95
CA GLU A 39 9.30 -1.58 5.76
C GLU A 39 10.20 -1.04 4.65
N SER A 40 9.63 -0.64 3.51
CA SER A 40 10.39 -0.05 2.41
C SER A 40 11.13 1.23 2.82
N LEU A 41 10.45 2.15 3.50
CA LEU A 41 11.06 3.39 3.95
C LEU A 41 12.12 3.14 5.04
N ARG A 42 11.85 2.21 5.94
CA ARG A 42 12.76 1.84 7.03
C ARG A 42 14.04 1.21 6.49
N THR A 43 13.94 0.25 5.57
CA THR A 43 15.10 -0.37 4.92
C THR A 43 15.96 0.68 4.23
N ARG A 44 15.33 1.57 3.45
CA ARG A 44 16.03 2.70 2.82
C ARG A 44 16.79 3.56 3.83
N LEU A 45 16.14 3.91 4.94
CA LEU A 45 16.75 4.76 5.96
C LEU A 45 17.94 4.07 6.63
N ILE A 46 17.80 2.77 6.95
CA ILE A 46 18.87 1.97 7.54
C ILE A 46 20.07 1.86 6.58
N ASP A 47 19.83 1.60 5.30
CA ASP A 47 20.90 1.50 4.29
C ASP A 47 21.63 2.84 4.13
N ALA A 48 20.87 3.94 4.08
CA ALA A 48 21.43 5.29 4.02
C ALA A 48 22.24 5.63 5.28
N GLU A 49 21.69 5.35 6.47
CA GLU A 49 22.35 5.58 7.75
C GLU A 49 23.68 4.83 7.83
N ASN A 50 23.68 3.54 7.49
CA ASN A 50 24.88 2.70 7.51
C ASN A 50 25.97 3.27 6.60
N ALA A 51 25.62 3.61 5.35
CA ALA A 51 26.58 4.16 4.39
C ALA A 51 27.14 5.53 4.83
N ILE A 52 26.29 6.40 5.40
CA ILE A 52 26.68 7.73 5.89
C ILE A 52 27.64 7.60 7.07
N ILE A 53 27.32 6.74 8.04
CA ILE A 53 28.15 6.52 9.23
C ILE A 53 29.48 5.89 8.85
N GLU A 54 29.48 4.86 8.00
CA GLU A 54 30.69 4.19 7.54
C GLU A 54 31.59 5.15 6.75
N SER A 55 31.02 5.90 5.81
CA SER A 55 31.74 6.96 5.07
C SER A 55 32.37 7.99 6.00
N SER A 56 31.62 8.44 7.02
CA SER A 56 32.10 9.45 7.97
C SER A 56 33.28 8.93 8.79
N ARG A 57 33.17 7.71 9.35
CA ARG A 57 34.26 7.05 10.09
C ARG A 57 35.49 6.82 9.21
N ALA A 58 35.29 6.39 7.98
CA ALA A 58 36.38 6.15 7.05
C ALA A 58 37.10 7.46 6.68
N ARG A 59 36.35 8.56 6.44
CA ARG A 59 36.92 9.90 6.22
C ARG A 59 37.72 10.39 7.43
N GLU A 60 37.22 10.21 8.65
CA GLU A 60 37.96 10.56 9.87
C GLU A 60 39.29 9.80 9.96
N ALA A 61 39.27 8.48 9.72
CA ALA A 61 40.47 7.65 9.71
C ALA A 61 41.46 8.08 8.61
N MET A 62 40.98 8.43 7.42
CA MET A 62 41.80 8.95 6.34
C MET A 62 42.47 10.27 6.74
N VAL A 63 41.73 11.21 7.34
CA VAL A 63 42.28 12.49 7.83
C VAL A 63 43.39 12.26 8.86
N ALA A 64 43.17 11.34 9.82
CA ALA A 64 44.19 10.97 10.79
C ALA A 64 45.45 10.36 10.13
N GLY A 65 45.25 9.50 9.12
CA GLY A 65 46.34 8.95 8.30
C GLY A 65 47.13 10.03 7.57
N ILE A 66 46.44 10.99 6.93
CA ILE A 66 47.05 12.13 6.23
C ILE A 66 47.88 12.99 7.18
N ILE A 67 47.37 13.29 8.38
CA ILE A 67 48.11 14.04 9.40
C ILE A 67 49.39 13.29 9.80
N THR A 68 49.33 11.97 9.95
CA THR A 68 50.48 11.15 10.34
C THR A 68 51.54 11.10 9.23
N MET A 69 51.14 10.93 7.97
CA MET A 69 52.03 10.97 6.81
C MET A 69 52.70 12.35 6.66
N ARG A 70 51.96 13.43 6.87
CA ARG A 70 52.54 14.78 6.86
C ARG A 70 53.63 14.93 7.93
N LYS A 71 53.37 14.44 9.15
CA LYS A 71 54.35 14.44 10.24
C LYS A 71 55.60 13.59 9.92
N SER A 72 55.46 12.47 9.22
CA SER A 72 56.60 11.64 8.82
C SER A 72 57.48 12.36 7.78
N ILE A 73 56.86 13.00 6.78
CA ILE A 73 57.57 13.85 5.80
C ILE A 73 58.31 14.99 6.50
N GLU A 74 57.64 15.74 7.38
CA GLU A 74 58.26 16.86 8.10
C GLU A 74 59.46 16.40 8.95
N LYS A 75 59.38 15.22 9.58
CA LYS A 75 60.50 14.63 10.34
C LYS A 75 61.64 14.23 9.42
N ALA A 76 61.37 13.58 8.29
CA ALA A 76 62.39 13.16 7.33
C ALA A 76 63.10 14.38 6.72
N GLN A 77 62.34 15.42 6.35
CA GLN A 77 62.87 16.69 5.85
C GLN A 77 63.80 17.36 6.86
N ARG A 78 63.40 17.43 8.14
CA ARG A 78 64.26 18.00 9.20
C ARG A 78 65.58 17.24 9.37
N LYS A 79 65.56 15.91 9.27
CA LYS A 79 66.78 15.09 9.32
C LYS A 79 67.66 15.38 8.11
N PHE A 80 67.08 15.34 6.92
CA PHE A 80 67.76 15.65 5.67
C PHE A 80 68.48 16.99 5.70
N SER A 81 67.84 18.07 6.19
CA SER A 81 68.48 19.38 6.31
C SER A 81 69.71 19.42 7.23
N ARG A 82 69.87 18.45 8.15
CA ARG A 82 70.99 18.38 9.10
C ARG A 82 72.13 17.48 8.61
N ASN A 83 71.81 16.38 7.94
CA ASN A 83 72.77 15.32 7.61
C ASN A 83 72.89 15.02 6.11
N ASN A 84 72.11 15.70 5.26
CA ASN A 84 72.06 15.56 3.81
C ASN A 84 71.79 14.11 3.33
N ASN A 85 71.15 13.28 4.16
CA ASN A 85 70.85 11.88 3.81
C ASN A 85 69.65 11.80 2.86
N VAL A 86 69.91 11.84 1.56
CA VAL A 86 68.90 11.80 0.49
C VAL A 86 68.11 10.48 0.49
N GLU A 87 68.76 9.35 0.81
CA GLU A 87 68.13 8.02 0.72
C GLU A 87 67.02 7.82 1.76
N ASP A 88 67.21 8.30 3.00
CA ASP A 88 66.17 8.25 4.04
C ASP A 88 64.94 9.07 3.65
N LEU A 89 65.16 10.27 3.09
CA LEU A 89 64.09 11.14 2.62
C LEU A 89 63.35 10.50 1.45
N ARG A 90 64.09 9.95 0.47
CA ARG A 90 63.53 9.25 -0.68
C ARG A 90 62.67 8.06 -0.24
N THR A 91 63.16 7.25 0.69
CA THR A 91 62.44 6.09 1.23
C THR A 91 61.13 6.52 1.88
N THR A 92 61.17 7.54 2.76
CA THR A 92 59.96 8.08 3.41
C THR A 92 58.93 8.58 2.39
N LEU A 93 59.37 9.31 1.36
CA LEU A 93 58.48 9.82 0.32
C LEU A 93 57.84 8.70 -0.52
N LEU A 94 58.60 7.64 -0.83
CA LEU A 94 58.07 6.47 -1.54
C LEU A 94 57.02 5.72 -0.71
N GLU A 95 57.22 5.59 0.61
CA GLU A 95 56.23 5.00 1.51
C GLU A 95 54.94 5.83 1.56
N VAL A 96 55.06 7.15 1.75
CA VAL A 96 53.89 8.03 1.76
C VAL A 96 53.15 8.03 0.41
N ALA A 97 53.87 7.95 -0.72
CA ALA A 97 53.22 7.83 -2.03
C ALA A 97 52.39 6.54 -2.18
N LYS A 98 52.87 5.41 -1.62
CA LYS A 98 52.10 4.15 -1.57
C LYS A 98 50.85 4.32 -0.71
N ASP A 99 50.98 4.94 0.46
CA ASP A 99 49.84 5.14 1.37
C ASP A 99 48.80 6.12 0.79
N ILE A 100 49.22 7.19 0.12
CA ILE A 100 48.32 8.08 -0.64
C ILE A 100 47.53 7.28 -1.68
N SER A 101 48.20 6.37 -2.41
CA SER A 101 47.53 5.54 -3.42
C SER A 101 46.47 4.62 -2.78
N ARG A 102 46.78 4.04 -1.61
CA ARG A 102 45.80 3.25 -0.83
C ARG A 102 44.61 4.09 -0.36
N LEU A 103 44.86 5.32 0.13
CA LEU A 103 43.79 6.22 0.57
C LEU A 103 42.89 6.64 -0.59
N LYS A 104 43.44 6.86 -1.79
CA LYS A 104 42.62 7.14 -2.99
C LYS A 104 41.67 5.98 -3.29
N LEU A 105 42.19 4.74 -3.30
CA LEU A 105 41.34 3.55 -3.50
C LEU A 105 40.27 3.39 -2.41
N ALA A 106 40.59 3.70 -1.15
CA ALA A 106 39.61 3.70 -0.08
C ALA A 106 38.54 4.77 -0.28
N ASN A 107 38.94 5.97 -0.73
CA ASN A 107 38.02 7.05 -1.05
C ASN A 107 37.06 6.70 -2.18
N ASP A 108 37.55 6.02 -3.22
CA ASP A 108 36.72 5.60 -4.35
C ASP A 108 35.63 4.62 -3.88
N LYS A 109 35.99 3.64 -3.04
CA LYS A 109 35.01 2.73 -2.42
C LYS A 109 33.95 3.45 -1.58
N ILE A 110 34.35 4.44 -0.79
CA ILE A 110 33.42 5.27 -0.02
C ILE A 110 32.47 6.02 -0.96
N SER A 111 33.00 6.55 -2.06
CA SER A 111 32.22 7.25 -3.07
C SER A 111 31.19 6.33 -3.72
N ASP A 112 31.57 5.10 -4.04
CA ASP A 112 30.67 4.08 -4.59
C ASP A 112 29.53 3.75 -3.61
N SER A 113 29.85 3.51 -2.33
CA SER A 113 28.84 3.25 -1.29
C SER A 113 27.85 4.41 -1.13
N ILE A 114 28.33 5.66 -1.15
CA ILE A 114 27.44 6.84 -1.09
C ILE A 114 26.60 6.94 -2.36
N SER A 115 27.18 6.66 -3.53
CA SER A 115 26.48 6.72 -4.81
C SER A 115 25.28 5.77 -4.84
N MET A 116 25.42 4.55 -4.29
CA MET A 116 24.31 3.59 -4.18
C MET A 116 23.14 4.11 -3.33
N VAL A 117 23.42 4.93 -2.32
CA VAL A 117 22.37 5.55 -1.48
C VAL A 117 21.71 6.73 -2.20
N LEU A 118 22.49 7.50 -2.96
CA LEU A 118 21.98 8.62 -3.77
C LEU A 118 21.18 8.13 -4.98
N HIS A 119 21.52 6.97 -5.52
CA HIS A 119 20.88 6.31 -6.66
C HIS A 119 20.33 4.94 -6.25
N PRO A 120 19.31 4.92 -5.40
CA PRO A 120 18.73 3.69 -4.87
C PRO A 120 17.87 3.00 -5.93
N ASN A 121 17.75 1.68 -5.85
CA ASN A 121 16.84 0.92 -6.70
C ASN A 121 15.37 1.29 -6.51
N MET A 122 15.00 1.79 -5.32
CA MET A 122 13.70 2.37 -5.05
C MET A 122 13.82 3.58 -4.13
N SER A 123 13.34 4.71 -4.63
CA SER A 123 13.23 5.98 -3.93
C SER A 123 12.08 5.98 -2.91
N ALA A 124 12.13 6.92 -1.96
CA ALA A 124 11.00 7.14 -1.07
C ALA A 124 9.74 7.60 -1.85
N VAL A 125 9.95 8.31 -2.97
CA VAL A 125 8.86 8.72 -3.87
C VAL A 125 8.23 7.49 -4.52
N GLU A 126 9.04 6.59 -5.10
CA GLU A 126 8.54 5.34 -5.70
C GLU A 126 7.84 4.45 -4.66
N ALA A 127 8.28 4.46 -3.40
CA ALA A 127 7.56 3.76 -2.33
C ALA A 127 6.15 4.35 -2.07
N VAL A 128 6.00 5.68 -2.10
CA VAL A 128 4.70 6.35 -2.01
C VAL A 128 3.84 6.05 -3.23
N GLU A 129 4.41 6.11 -4.42
CA GLU A 129 3.72 5.79 -5.67
C GLU A 129 3.21 4.35 -5.68
N LYS A 130 4.04 3.41 -5.24
CA LYS A 130 3.65 2.01 -5.08
C LYS A 130 2.51 1.85 -4.07
N PHE A 131 2.60 2.51 -2.91
CA PHE A 131 1.54 2.47 -1.90
C PHE A 131 0.19 2.97 -2.46
N ALA A 132 0.20 4.09 -3.20
CA ALA A 132 -0.99 4.64 -3.85
C ALA A 132 -1.53 3.72 -4.95
N PHE A 133 -0.64 3.16 -5.77
CA PHE A 133 -0.99 2.18 -6.80
C PHE A 133 -1.66 0.94 -6.21
N ASP A 134 -1.10 0.40 -5.12
CA ASP A 134 -1.65 -0.76 -4.43
C ASP A 134 -3.04 -0.46 -3.84
N LEU A 135 -3.24 0.72 -3.22
CA LEU A 135 -4.57 1.17 -2.77
C LEU A 135 -5.59 1.23 -3.91
N GLN A 136 -5.20 1.82 -5.03
CA GLN A 136 -6.07 1.90 -6.21
C GLN A 136 -6.42 0.51 -6.75
N ARG A 137 -5.47 -0.43 -6.70
CA ARG A 137 -5.69 -1.82 -7.10
C ARG A 137 -6.67 -2.53 -6.17
N PHE A 138 -6.51 -2.37 -4.85
CA PHE A 138 -7.41 -2.98 -3.86
C PHE A 138 -8.85 -2.45 -3.98
N ALA A 139 -9.01 -1.16 -4.27
CA ALA A 139 -10.32 -0.54 -4.45
C ALA A 139 -11.19 -1.27 -5.48
N GLY A 140 -10.62 -1.81 -6.55
CA GLY A 140 -11.37 -2.62 -7.53
C GLY A 140 -11.90 -3.94 -6.94
N SER A 141 -11.16 -4.59 -6.05
CA SER A 141 -11.63 -5.79 -5.37
C SER A 141 -12.71 -5.48 -4.34
N TRP A 142 -12.55 -4.39 -3.59
CA TRP A 142 -13.54 -3.94 -2.61
C TRP A 142 -14.85 -3.53 -3.28
N GLU A 143 -14.76 -2.80 -4.37
CA GLU A 143 -15.91 -2.36 -5.17
C GLU A 143 -16.69 -3.54 -5.73
N ARG A 144 -16.02 -4.60 -6.20
CA ARG A 144 -16.69 -5.82 -6.63
C ARG A 144 -17.55 -6.44 -5.52
N ILE A 145 -17.01 -6.59 -4.30
CA ILE A 145 -17.77 -7.15 -3.16
C ILE A 145 -18.92 -6.19 -2.78
N GLY A 146 -18.69 -4.88 -2.84
CA GLY A 146 -19.75 -3.89 -2.65
C GLY A 146 -20.91 -4.06 -3.63
N ARG A 147 -20.62 -4.30 -4.91
CA ARG A 147 -21.67 -4.59 -5.91
C ARG A 147 -22.43 -5.88 -5.63
N GLU A 148 -21.77 -6.92 -5.11
CA GLU A 148 -22.43 -8.16 -4.72
C GLU A 148 -23.41 -7.95 -3.56
N ILE A 149 -23.07 -7.07 -2.61
CA ILE A 149 -23.98 -6.65 -1.53
C ILE A 149 -25.20 -5.94 -2.12
N ASP A 150 -24.99 -4.94 -2.99
CA ASP A 150 -26.09 -4.19 -3.62
C ASP A 150 -27.02 -5.09 -4.44
N GLN A 151 -26.43 -6.03 -5.19
CA GLN A 151 -27.18 -7.03 -5.96
C GLN A 151 -28.02 -7.93 -5.04
N SER A 152 -27.44 -8.43 -3.94
CA SER A 152 -28.13 -9.26 -2.96
C SER A 152 -29.32 -8.52 -2.31
N ILE A 153 -29.15 -7.22 -2.01
CA ILE A 153 -30.24 -6.37 -1.51
C ILE A 153 -31.32 -6.19 -2.58
N SER A 154 -30.94 -5.89 -3.81
CA SER A 154 -31.89 -5.70 -4.92
C SER A 154 -32.75 -6.95 -5.16
N GLU A 155 -32.17 -8.15 -5.05
CA GLU A 155 -32.90 -9.42 -5.19
C GLU A 155 -33.91 -9.64 -4.05
N LEU A 156 -33.62 -9.13 -2.85
CA LEU A 156 -34.51 -9.20 -1.69
C LEU A 156 -35.66 -8.18 -1.76
N CYS A 157 -35.44 -7.05 -2.43
CA CYS A 157 -36.41 -5.96 -2.56
C CYS A 157 -37.39 -6.10 -3.73
N ASP A 158 -37.35 -7.21 -4.47
CA ASP A 158 -38.20 -7.39 -5.66
C ASP A 158 -39.70 -7.27 -5.33
N ASP A 159 -40.35 -6.32 -6.02
CA ASP A 159 -41.68 -5.78 -5.76
C ASP A 159 -42.80 -6.46 -6.53
N GLN A 160 -42.48 -7.54 -7.25
CA GLN A 160 -43.45 -8.26 -8.07
C GLN A 160 -44.61 -8.82 -7.23
N GLU A 161 -45.82 -8.68 -7.78
CA GLU A 161 -47.01 -9.29 -7.19
C GLU A 161 -46.86 -10.81 -7.09
N PRO A 162 -47.38 -11.45 -6.02
CA PRO A 162 -47.37 -12.90 -5.92
C PRO A 162 -48.08 -13.52 -7.12
N SER A 163 -47.43 -14.46 -7.82
CA SER A 163 -48.03 -15.20 -8.93
C SER A 163 -49.35 -15.87 -8.55
N GLU A 164 -49.45 -16.30 -7.30
CA GLU A 164 -50.63 -16.93 -6.71
C GLU A 164 -51.81 -15.96 -6.61
N LEU A 165 -51.56 -14.65 -6.47
CA LEU A 165 -52.60 -13.63 -6.51
C LEU A 165 -53.14 -13.48 -7.95
N VAL A 166 -52.24 -13.41 -8.93
CA VAL A 166 -52.60 -13.35 -10.37
C VAL A 166 -53.36 -14.61 -10.79
N GLU A 167 -52.94 -15.78 -10.32
CA GLU A 167 -53.62 -17.05 -10.56
C GLU A 167 -55.02 -17.09 -9.91
N LEU A 168 -55.15 -16.53 -8.70
CA LEU A 168 -56.43 -16.42 -8.01
C LEU A 168 -57.39 -15.49 -8.76
N GLU A 169 -56.93 -14.32 -9.21
CA GLU A 169 -57.71 -13.40 -10.04
C GLU A 169 -58.17 -14.07 -11.34
N ALA A 170 -57.25 -14.73 -12.05
CA ALA A 170 -57.58 -15.46 -13.27
C ALA A 170 -58.59 -16.60 -13.02
N PHE A 171 -58.50 -17.29 -11.88
CA PHE A 171 -59.47 -18.31 -11.49
C PHE A 171 -60.86 -17.73 -11.25
N ILE A 172 -60.96 -16.64 -10.48
CA ILE A 172 -62.22 -15.94 -10.18
C ILE A 172 -62.90 -15.51 -11.49
N SER A 173 -62.14 -14.90 -12.42
CA SER A 173 -62.65 -14.50 -13.72
C SER A 173 -63.13 -15.67 -14.56
N LYS A 174 -62.33 -16.76 -14.62
CA LYS A 174 -62.67 -17.94 -15.42
C LYS A 174 -63.95 -18.65 -14.95
N GLN A 175 -64.25 -18.63 -13.66
CA GLN A 175 -65.48 -19.20 -13.11
C GLN A 175 -66.70 -18.27 -13.26
N GLY A 176 -66.51 -17.05 -13.76
CA GLY A 176 -67.58 -16.06 -13.91
C GLY A 176 -68.03 -15.41 -12.60
N TYR A 177 -67.25 -15.57 -11.53
CA TYR A 177 -67.55 -14.97 -10.23
C TYR A 177 -67.38 -13.45 -10.22
N ASP A 178 -66.68 -12.87 -11.20
CA ASP A 178 -66.59 -11.41 -11.40
C ASP A 178 -67.96 -10.73 -11.40
N LYS A 179 -68.98 -11.39 -11.96
CA LYS A 179 -70.35 -10.87 -12.03
C LYS A 179 -71.02 -10.75 -10.65
N LEU A 180 -70.62 -11.57 -9.68
CA LEU A 180 -71.11 -11.52 -8.29
C LEU A 180 -70.38 -10.46 -7.47
N ILE A 181 -69.14 -10.13 -7.87
CA ILE A 181 -68.31 -9.11 -7.21
C ILE A 181 -68.72 -7.71 -7.66
N GLN A 182 -68.97 -7.50 -8.96
CA GLN A 182 -69.44 -6.21 -9.51
C GLN A 182 -70.76 -5.74 -8.89
N SER A 183 -71.68 -6.65 -8.55
CA SER A 183 -72.96 -6.31 -7.92
C SER A 183 -72.84 -5.68 -6.52
N GLN A 184 -71.70 -5.79 -5.85
CA GLN A 184 -71.48 -5.13 -4.54
C GLN A 184 -70.91 -3.72 -4.66
N GLU A 185 -70.15 -3.38 -5.70
CA GLU A 185 -69.65 -2.00 -5.88
C GLU A 185 -70.75 -1.03 -6.32
N ASP A 186 -71.71 -1.50 -7.12
CA ASP A 186 -72.93 -0.76 -7.48
C ASP A 186 -73.93 -0.58 -6.31
N SER A 187 -73.67 -1.22 -5.17
CA SER A 187 -74.53 -1.14 -3.97
C SER A 187 -74.02 -0.12 -2.92
N LYS A 188 -72.98 0.67 -3.19
CA LYS A 188 -72.70 1.87 -2.39
C LYS A 188 -73.79 2.91 -2.70
N PRO A 189 -74.60 3.35 -1.71
CA PRO A 189 -75.58 4.39 -1.95
C PRO A 189 -74.85 5.69 -2.27
N SER A 190 -74.96 6.12 -3.52
CA SER A 190 -74.67 7.47 -3.96
C SER A 190 -75.61 8.45 -3.24
N GLY A 191 -75.04 9.48 -2.62
CA GLY A 191 -75.73 10.73 -2.38
C GLY A 191 -76.63 10.78 -1.14
N VAL A 192 -76.08 11.34 -0.07
CA VAL A 192 -76.88 12.19 0.82
C VAL A 192 -77.19 13.46 0.02
N GLU A 193 -78.36 13.51 -0.61
CA GLU A 193 -79.03 14.76 -0.94
C GLU A 193 -80.27 14.86 -0.05
N SER A 194 -80.30 15.85 0.84
CA SER A 194 -81.51 16.56 1.26
C SER A 194 -81.12 17.84 1.98
N GLU A 195 -81.80 18.90 1.56
CA GLU A 195 -81.72 20.34 1.90
C GLU A 195 -81.59 20.71 3.38
#